data_AF-A0AAU3G511-F1
#
_entry.id   AF-A0AAU3G511-F1
#
_cell.length_a   1.000
_cell.length_b   1.000
_cell.length_c   1.000
_cell.angle_alpha   90.00
_cell.angle_beta   90.00
_cell.angle_gamma   90.00
#
_symmetry.space_group_name_H-M   'P 1'
#
loop_
_entity.id
_entity.type
_entity.pdbx_description
1 polymer ?
#
loop_
_entity_poly.entity_id
_entity_poly.type
_entity_poly.pdbx_seq_one_letter_code
_entity_poly.pdbx_strand_id
1 'polypeptide(L)'
;MQGEPQISSWAAERFGERAASVRGQLAASLLEAAGNAQDAQKSSRSDKRYAYGSTLMARRYEALVDGFKNDPGFQVVRPYGSPHHLVVLNGNLLLPFRYAEDDTTPISEARVSDGRVSALVRELFTRFGPKTTYHQETLDLALASDDEEAQLAELTAARPLLAQLPDDTRLIPVAYAANAQASLLKLYWGEAELIDDMGRVHWVHCEQIPLLTALPWVSQGLPVAEPDVAERFDRGAEPDLTLVRRPAVERRNAMIFPVNSETTDEHPIADADERP
;
A
#
# COMPACT_ATOMS: atom_id res chain seq x y z
N MET A 1 -31.09 5.80 -2.67
CA MET A 1 -30.67 6.35 -1.37
C MET A 1 -29.88 5.24 -0.67
N GLN A 2 -28.60 5.08 -1.01
CA GLN A 2 -27.74 4.12 -0.31
C GLN A 2 -27.25 4.83 0.95
N GLY A 3 -27.65 4.34 2.12
CA GLY A 3 -27.22 4.91 3.40
C GLY A 3 -25.70 4.82 3.50
N GLU A 4 -25.07 5.87 4.03
CA GLU A 4 -23.65 5.79 4.39
C GLU A 4 -23.43 4.54 5.25
N PRO A 5 -22.42 3.73 4.95
CA PRO A 5 -22.17 2.51 5.71
C PRO A 5 -21.86 2.90 7.16
N GLN A 6 -22.81 2.63 8.05
CA GLN A 6 -22.71 2.95 9.47
C GLN A 6 -21.46 2.29 10.06
N ILE A 7 -20.75 3.03 10.91
CA ILE A 7 -19.60 2.50 11.65
C ILE A 7 -20.10 1.56 12.73
N SER A 8 -19.49 0.38 12.84
CA SER A 8 -19.83 -0.57 13.89
C SER A 8 -19.38 -0.09 15.26
N SER A 9 -19.99 -0.63 16.31
CA SER A 9 -19.55 -0.35 17.69
C SER A 9 -18.09 -0.73 17.89
N TRP A 10 -17.67 -1.86 17.32
CA TRP A 10 -16.28 -2.33 17.39
C TRP A 10 -15.30 -1.33 16.78
N ALA A 11 -15.56 -0.84 15.56
CA ALA A 11 -14.67 0.11 14.91
C ALA A 11 -14.65 1.45 15.66
N ALA A 12 -15.78 1.88 16.20
CA ALA A 12 -15.87 3.07 17.05
C ALA A 12 -15.10 2.90 18.37
N GLU A 13 -15.11 1.72 18.99
CA GLU A 13 -14.32 1.42 20.19
C GLU A 13 -12.81 1.41 19.89
N ARG A 14 -12.40 0.88 18.74
CA ARG A 14 -10.98 0.77 18.36
C ARG A 14 -10.37 2.09 17.90
N PHE A 15 -11.09 2.84 17.07
CA PHE A 15 -10.56 4.02 16.39
C PHE A 15 -11.22 5.33 16.82
N GLY A 16 -12.18 5.28 17.74
CA GLY A 16 -12.90 6.45 18.24
C GLY A 16 -13.71 7.16 17.16
N GLU A 17 -13.80 8.48 17.28
CA GLU A 17 -14.46 9.37 16.32
C GLU A 17 -13.86 9.28 14.90
N ARG A 18 -12.62 8.78 14.79
CA ARG A 18 -11.90 8.67 13.52
C ARG A 18 -12.19 7.39 12.76
N ALA A 19 -12.97 6.45 13.31
CA ALA A 19 -13.22 5.14 12.72
C ALA A 19 -13.64 5.19 11.24
N ALA A 20 -14.52 6.13 10.86
CA ALA A 20 -14.92 6.32 9.48
C ALA A 20 -13.77 6.78 8.56
N SER A 21 -12.97 7.74 9.04
CA SER A 21 -11.80 8.25 8.32
C SER A 21 -10.75 7.15 8.15
N VAL A 22 -10.45 6.39 9.21
CA VAL A 22 -9.48 5.29 9.16
C VAL A 22 -9.94 4.22 8.18
N ARG A 23 -11.22 3.82 8.23
CA ARG A 23 -11.80 2.85 7.29
C ARG A 23 -11.65 3.31 5.84
N GLY A 24 -11.96 4.58 5.55
CA GLY A 24 -11.83 5.16 4.21
C GLY A 24 -10.38 5.23 3.74
N GLN A 25 -9.47 5.70 4.59
CA GLN A 25 -8.05 5.81 4.28
C GLN A 25 -7.39 4.45 4.08
N LEU A 26 -7.77 3.45 4.88
CA LEU A 26 -7.31 2.07 4.74
C LEU A 26 -7.68 1.49 3.38
N ALA A 27 -8.92 1.70 2.94
CA ALA A 27 -9.38 1.29 1.61
C ALA A 27 -8.63 2.02 0.49
N ALA A 28 -8.47 3.33 0.61
CA ALA A 28 -7.75 4.14 -0.39
C ALA A 28 -6.28 3.70 -0.53
N SER A 29 -5.57 3.53 0.58
CA SER A 29 -4.17 3.10 0.60
C SER A 29 -3.97 1.71 -0.02
N LEU A 30 -4.83 0.74 0.30
CA LEU A 30 -4.71 -0.60 -0.29
C LEU A 30 -5.14 -0.66 -1.75
N LEU A 31 -6.08 0.19 -2.16
CA LEU A 31 -6.44 0.36 -3.57
C LEU A 31 -5.28 0.96 -4.37
N GLU A 32 -4.58 1.95 -3.83
CA GLU A 32 -3.37 2.51 -4.43
C GLU A 32 -2.26 1.46 -4.56
N ALA A 33 -2.01 0.69 -3.49
CA ALA A 33 -1.02 -0.38 -3.52
C ALA A 33 -1.32 -1.44 -4.60
N ALA A 34 -2.59 -1.84 -4.71
CA ALA A 34 -3.05 -2.78 -5.73
C ALA A 34 -2.93 -2.18 -7.15
N GLY A 35 -3.29 -0.90 -7.33
CA GLY A 35 -3.11 -0.16 -8.59
C GLY A 35 -1.65 -0.13 -9.06
N ASN A 36 -0.73 0.22 -8.16
CA ASN A 36 0.71 0.23 -8.46
C ASN A 36 1.22 -1.16 -8.88
N ALA A 37 0.73 -2.22 -8.23
CA ALA A 37 1.06 -3.58 -8.60
C ALA A 37 0.52 -3.97 -9.99
N GLN A 38 -0.69 -3.53 -10.35
CA GLN A 38 -1.24 -3.72 -11.69
C GLN A 38 -0.41 -3.00 -12.76
N ASP A 39 0.01 -1.77 -12.48
CA ASP A 39 0.80 -0.99 -13.43
C ASP A 39 2.21 -1.56 -13.62
N ALA A 40 2.82 -2.09 -12.56
CA ALA A 40 4.04 -2.87 -12.65
C ALA A 40 3.84 -4.13 -13.52
N GLN A 41 2.74 -4.87 -13.35
CA GLN A 41 2.44 -6.04 -14.17
C GLN A 41 2.30 -5.69 -15.64
N LYS A 42 1.51 -4.66 -15.98
CA LYS A 42 1.32 -4.19 -17.36
C LYS A 42 2.65 -3.76 -17.99
N SER A 43 3.46 -3.02 -17.24
CA SER A 43 4.76 -2.52 -17.71
C SER A 43 5.79 -3.63 -17.92
N SER A 44 5.71 -4.70 -17.13
CA SER A 44 6.64 -5.85 -17.26
C SER A 44 6.49 -6.63 -18.57
N ARG A 45 5.33 -6.52 -19.25
CA ARG A 45 4.98 -7.29 -20.46
C ARG A 45 5.25 -8.80 -20.33
N SER A 46 5.09 -9.34 -19.12
CA SER A 46 5.25 -10.76 -18.82
C SER A 46 3.90 -11.37 -18.45
N ASP A 47 3.69 -12.62 -18.86
CA ASP A 47 2.58 -13.43 -18.37
C ASP A 47 2.81 -13.92 -16.92
N LYS A 48 4.05 -13.85 -16.43
CA LYS A 48 4.38 -14.22 -15.05
C LYS A 48 3.94 -13.11 -14.09
N ARG A 49 3.35 -13.51 -12.97
CA ARG A 49 2.82 -12.60 -11.94
C ARG A 49 3.86 -12.10 -10.93
N TYR A 50 5.16 -12.28 -11.21
CA TYR A 50 6.22 -11.86 -10.30
C TYR A 50 6.21 -10.35 -10.06
N ALA A 51 6.03 -9.55 -11.11
CA ALA A 51 6.00 -8.08 -11.02
C ALA A 51 4.81 -7.59 -10.16
N TYR A 52 3.62 -8.18 -10.38
CA TYR A 52 2.45 -7.91 -9.53
C TYR A 52 2.72 -8.29 -8.07
N GLY A 53 3.13 -9.54 -7.83
CA GLY A 53 3.29 -10.08 -6.48
C GLY A 53 4.33 -9.32 -5.66
N SER A 54 5.53 -9.08 -6.21
CA SER A 54 6.60 -8.39 -5.49
C SER A 54 6.25 -6.93 -5.20
N THR A 55 5.65 -6.23 -6.16
CA THR A 55 5.21 -4.84 -5.98
C THR A 55 4.13 -4.76 -4.92
N LEU A 56 3.12 -5.65 -4.95
CA LEU A 56 2.04 -5.65 -3.97
C LEU A 56 2.56 -5.96 -2.55
N MET A 57 3.51 -6.88 -2.41
CA MET A 57 4.12 -7.22 -1.12
C MET A 57 4.79 -6.02 -0.45
N ALA A 58 5.46 -5.16 -1.22
CA ALA A 58 6.09 -3.94 -0.71
C ALA A 58 5.08 -2.79 -0.53
N ARG A 59 4.33 -2.47 -1.60
CA ARG A 59 3.45 -1.29 -1.63
C ARG A 59 2.32 -1.34 -0.61
N ARG A 60 1.84 -2.53 -0.21
CA ARG A 60 0.78 -2.63 0.81
C ARG A 60 1.18 -2.03 2.16
N TYR A 61 2.46 -2.02 2.51
CA TYR A 61 2.94 -1.40 3.74
C TYR A 61 3.25 0.08 3.52
N GLU A 62 3.94 0.40 2.42
CA GLU A 62 4.30 1.78 2.07
C GLU A 62 3.08 2.67 1.89
N ALA A 63 2.04 2.21 1.20
CA ALA A 63 0.82 2.99 0.98
C ALA A 63 0.03 3.24 2.27
N LEU A 64 0.12 2.35 3.27
CA LEU A 64 -0.46 2.61 4.59
C LEU A 64 0.33 3.69 5.32
N VAL A 65 1.66 3.60 5.31
CA VAL A 65 2.52 4.65 5.89
C VAL A 65 2.22 5.99 5.24
N ASP A 66 2.17 6.04 3.91
CA ASP A 66 1.88 7.27 3.16
C ASP A 66 0.48 7.82 3.42
N GLY A 67 -0.52 6.94 3.52
CA GLY A 67 -1.90 7.33 3.77
C GLY A 67 -2.13 7.87 5.18
N PHE A 68 -1.43 7.34 6.17
CA PHE A 68 -1.64 7.67 7.58
C PHE A 68 -0.60 8.61 8.19
N LYS A 69 0.48 8.98 7.48
CA LYS A 69 1.59 9.78 8.06
C LYS A 69 1.19 11.12 8.68
N ASN A 70 0.08 11.70 8.24
CA ASN A 70 -0.42 12.98 8.74
C ASN A 70 -1.53 12.82 9.80
N ASP A 71 -1.88 11.58 10.15
CA ASP A 71 -2.94 11.32 11.10
C ASP A 71 -2.45 11.48 12.57
N PRO A 72 -3.23 12.16 13.42
CA PRO A 72 -3.06 12.13 14.86
C PRO A 72 -2.94 10.69 15.40
N GLY A 73 -1.92 10.46 16.22
CA GLY A 73 -1.65 9.15 16.82
C GLY A 73 -0.99 8.15 15.87
N PHE A 74 -0.56 8.59 14.68
CA PHE A 74 0.27 7.81 13.79
C PHE A 74 1.66 7.57 14.37
N GLN A 75 2.04 6.31 14.37
CA GLN A 75 3.38 5.84 14.67
C GLN A 75 3.78 4.79 13.65
N VAL A 76 5.07 4.69 13.39
CA VAL A 76 5.64 3.66 12.53
C VAL A 76 6.60 2.83 13.35
N VAL A 77 6.42 1.51 13.28
CA VAL A 77 7.38 0.55 13.81
C VAL A 77 8.00 -0.19 12.66
N ARG A 78 9.33 -0.27 12.65
CA ARG A 78 10.08 -1.11 11.72
C ARG A 78 10.72 -2.25 12.50
N PRO A 79 10.12 -3.44 12.55
CA PRO A 79 10.75 -4.60 13.18
C PRO A 79 12.09 -4.91 12.50
N TYR A 80 13.12 -5.20 13.30
CA TYR A 80 14.42 -5.58 12.76
C TYR A 80 14.30 -6.86 11.91
N GLY A 81 14.95 -6.89 10.75
CA GLY A 81 14.84 -8.02 9.81
C GLY A 81 13.68 -7.91 8.82
N SER A 82 12.68 -7.07 9.10
CA SER A 82 11.63 -6.76 8.12
C SER A 82 12.02 -5.54 7.26
N PRO A 83 11.89 -5.62 5.93
CA PRO A 83 12.01 -4.44 5.07
C PRO A 83 10.78 -3.53 5.22
N HIS A 84 9.72 -3.97 5.89
CA HIS A 84 8.43 -3.30 5.93
C HIS A 84 8.19 -2.53 7.23
N HIS A 85 7.57 -1.37 7.06
CA HIS A 85 7.11 -0.51 8.14
C HIS A 85 5.67 -0.87 8.51
N LEU A 86 5.42 -1.10 9.78
CA LEU A 86 4.09 -1.36 10.34
C LEU A 86 3.51 -0.05 10.87
N VAL A 87 2.25 0.20 10.54
CA VAL A 87 1.51 1.38 10.98
C VAL A 87 0.83 1.06 12.31
N VAL A 88 0.99 1.95 13.28
CA VAL A 88 0.27 1.94 14.54
C VAL A 88 -0.55 3.23 14.64
N LEU A 89 -1.85 3.10 14.87
CA LEU A 89 -2.81 4.21 14.97
C LEU A 89 -3.52 4.15 16.31
N ASN A 90 -3.23 5.08 17.21
CA ASN A 90 -3.87 5.14 18.53
C ASN A 90 -3.80 3.79 19.27
N GLY A 91 -2.64 3.13 19.24
CA GLY A 91 -2.45 1.80 19.84
C GLY A 91 -2.96 0.62 18.99
N ASN A 92 -3.49 0.84 17.79
CA ASN A 92 -3.90 -0.23 16.89
C ASN A 92 -2.83 -0.48 15.82
N LEU A 93 -2.18 -1.64 15.88
CA LEU A 93 -1.17 -2.06 14.90
C LEU A 93 -1.86 -2.73 13.70
N LEU A 94 -1.69 -2.16 12.52
CA LEU A 94 -2.28 -2.68 11.27
C LEU A 94 -1.35 -3.70 10.62
N LEU A 95 -1.88 -4.90 10.33
CA LEU A 95 -1.15 -5.95 9.62
C LEU A 95 -1.88 -6.32 8.31
N PRO A 96 -1.49 -5.72 7.16
CA PRO A 96 -2.08 -6.05 5.87
C PRO A 96 -1.59 -7.40 5.34
N PHE A 97 -2.51 -8.28 4.96
CA PHE A 97 -2.19 -9.54 4.30
C PHE A 97 -3.20 -9.88 3.21
N ARG A 98 -2.72 -10.56 2.18
CA ARG A 98 -3.56 -11.02 1.07
C ARG A 98 -4.08 -12.41 1.42
N TYR A 99 -5.38 -12.57 1.54
CA TYR A 99 -5.98 -13.86 1.91
C TYR A 99 -6.49 -14.65 0.69
N ALA A 100 -6.74 -13.99 -0.44
CA ALA A 100 -7.23 -14.62 -1.67
C ALA A 100 -6.83 -13.86 -2.94
N GLU A 101 -6.87 -14.54 -4.09
CA GLU A 101 -6.73 -13.94 -5.42
C GLU A 101 -8.09 -13.73 -6.12
N ASP A 102 -9.19 -14.12 -5.47
CA ASP A 102 -10.54 -14.10 -6.02
C ASP A 102 -11.57 -13.59 -5.01
N ASP A 103 -12.80 -13.39 -5.46
CA ASP A 103 -13.93 -12.91 -4.66
C ASP A 103 -14.82 -14.05 -4.15
N THR A 104 -14.46 -15.31 -4.40
CA THR A 104 -15.24 -16.48 -4.01
C THR A 104 -14.78 -17.10 -2.70
N THR A 105 -13.49 -16.96 -2.40
CA THR A 105 -12.87 -17.47 -1.18
C THR A 105 -13.49 -16.77 0.04
N PRO A 106 -14.08 -17.52 0.99
CA PRO A 106 -14.69 -16.94 2.17
C PRO A 106 -13.62 -16.44 3.15
N ILE A 107 -13.91 -15.34 3.84
CA ILE A 107 -12.98 -14.74 4.81
C ILE A 107 -12.66 -15.67 6.00
N SER A 108 -13.54 -16.64 6.28
CA SER A 108 -13.32 -17.68 7.29
C SER A 108 -12.18 -18.64 6.97
N GLU A 109 -11.75 -18.72 5.71
CA GLU A 109 -10.62 -19.55 5.26
C GLU A 109 -9.31 -18.76 5.15
N ALA A 110 -9.29 -17.51 5.64
CA ALA A 110 -8.15 -16.62 5.50
C ALA A 110 -6.86 -17.21 6.11
N ARG A 111 -5.75 -17.01 5.37
CA ARG A 111 -4.40 -17.32 5.82
C ARG A 111 -3.51 -16.09 5.72
N VAL A 112 -2.73 -15.80 6.75
CA VAL A 112 -1.78 -14.66 6.77
C VAL A 112 -0.51 -14.91 5.95
N SER A 113 -0.24 -16.18 5.64
CA SER A 113 0.88 -16.64 4.81
C SER A 113 0.43 -17.86 4.00
N ASP A 114 0.95 -18.00 2.78
CA ASP A 114 0.74 -19.19 1.96
C ASP A 114 1.53 -20.40 2.50
N GLY A 115 2.61 -20.15 3.26
CA GLY A 115 3.48 -21.14 3.88
C GLY A 115 3.55 -21.02 5.40
N ARG A 116 4.69 -21.41 5.98
CA ARG A 116 4.95 -21.26 7.42
C ARG A 116 4.90 -19.78 7.80
N VAL A 117 4.29 -19.47 8.93
CA VAL A 117 4.21 -18.12 9.48
C VAL A 117 5.59 -17.71 9.98
N SER A 118 6.04 -16.50 9.62
CA SER A 118 7.31 -15.97 10.12
C SER A 118 7.26 -15.74 11.64
N ALA A 119 8.42 -15.78 12.28
CA ALA A 119 8.50 -15.56 13.72
C ALA A 119 7.97 -14.18 14.12
N LEU A 120 8.19 -13.15 13.29
CA LEU A 120 7.61 -11.82 13.48
C LEU A 120 6.08 -11.84 13.50
N VAL A 121 5.43 -12.46 12.51
CA VAL A 121 3.97 -12.51 12.45
C VAL A 121 3.42 -13.29 13.65
N ARG A 122 4.05 -14.42 14.01
CA ARG A 122 3.68 -15.19 15.20
C ARG A 122 3.75 -14.35 16.47
N GLU A 123 4.81 -13.58 16.66
CA GLU A 123 4.99 -12.69 17.82
C GLU A 123 3.92 -11.59 17.83
N LEU A 124 3.59 -10.99 16.69
CA LEU A 124 2.55 -9.97 16.60
C LEU A 124 1.19 -10.51 17.06
N PHE A 125 0.79 -11.69 16.59
CA PHE A 125 -0.46 -12.35 17.01
C PHE A 125 -0.42 -12.76 18.47
N THR A 126 0.70 -13.31 18.95
CA THR A 126 0.83 -13.77 20.34
C THR A 126 0.78 -12.61 21.33
N ARG A 127 1.40 -11.48 21.00
CA ARG A 127 1.55 -10.35 21.92
C ARG A 127 0.40 -9.35 21.85
N PHE A 128 -0.05 -9.02 20.65
CA PHE A 128 -1.02 -7.94 20.41
C PHE A 128 -2.38 -8.46 19.92
N GLY A 129 -2.50 -9.73 19.55
CA GLY A 129 -3.76 -10.36 19.21
C GLY A 129 -4.63 -10.69 20.44
N PRO A 130 -5.90 -11.08 20.21
CA PRO A 130 -6.73 -11.67 21.26
C PRO A 130 -6.07 -12.95 21.82
N LYS A 131 -6.38 -13.28 23.08
CA LYS A 131 -5.91 -14.52 23.70
C LYS A 131 -6.43 -15.71 22.91
N THR A 132 -5.54 -16.61 22.50
CA THR A 132 -5.91 -17.79 21.71
C THR A 132 -6.82 -18.70 22.52
N THR A 133 -8.04 -18.91 22.04
CA THR A 133 -9.02 -19.83 22.62
C THR A 133 -8.97 -21.20 21.90
N TYR A 134 -8.49 -21.21 20.66
CA TYR A 134 -8.24 -22.43 19.90
C TYR A 134 -6.81 -22.94 20.11
N HIS A 135 -6.68 -24.07 20.80
CA HIS A 135 -5.44 -24.83 20.88
C HIS A 135 -5.58 -26.05 19.97
N GLN A 136 -4.93 -26.04 18.81
CA GLN A 136 -4.67 -27.29 18.11
C GLN A 136 -3.44 -27.93 18.76
N GLU A 137 -3.58 -29.16 19.28
CA GLU A 137 -2.43 -29.88 19.84
C GLU A 137 -1.39 -30.12 18.73
N THR A 138 -0.23 -29.49 18.86
CA THR A 138 0.87 -29.64 17.92
C THR A 138 1.55 -30.98 18.19
N LEU A 139 1.57 -31.88 17.21
CA LEU A 139 2.43 -33.05 17.25
C LEU A 139 3.87 -32.58 16.98
N ASP A 140 4.67 -32.50 18.04
CA ASP A 140 6.04 -31.98 18.02
C ASP A 140 6.99 -33.01 17.38
N LEU A 141 7.01 -33.03 16.03
CA LEU A 141 8.01 -33.76 15.26
C LEU A 141 9.20 -32.83 15.04
N ALA A 142 10.06 -32.73 16.06
CA ALA A 142 11.28 -31.94 16.05
C ALA A 142 12.23 -32.42 14.94
N LEU A 143 12.19 -31.74 13.79
CA LEU A 143 13.24 -31.73 12.78
C LEU A 143 13.81 -30.32 12.77
N ALA A 144 14.83 -30.09 13.60
CA ALA A 144 15.61 -28.87 13.58
C ALA A 144 16.16 -28.67 12.16
N SER A 145 15.68 -27.62 11.49
CA SER A 145 16.08 -27.23 10.15
C SER A 145 16.75 -25.87 10.23
N ASP A 146 17.63 -25.55 9.28
CA ASP A 146 18.34 -24.26 9.19
C ASP A 146 17.37 -23.05 9.20
N ASP A 147 16.10 -23.27 8.83
CA ASP A 147 15.02 -22.28 8.88
C ASP A 147 14.65 -21.85 10.31
N GLU A 148 14.88 -22.67 11.34
CA GLU A 148 14.55 -22.33 12.73
C GLU A 148 15.56 -21.36 13.36
N GLU A 149 16.83 -21.48 13.03
CA GLU A 149 17.88 -20.59 13.52
C GLU A 149 17.72 -19.18 12.94
N ALA A 150 17.38 -19.07 11.64
CA ALA A 150 17.06 -17.80 11.00
C ALA A 150 15.82 -17.13 11.62
N GLN A 151 14.76 -17.90 11.88
CA GLN A 151 13.54 -17.41 12.54
C GLN A 151 13.79 -16.94 13.98
N LEU A 152 14.63 -17.66 14.74
CA LEU A 152 14.99 -17.27 16.10
C LEU A 152 15.82 -15.98 16.13
N ALA A 153 16.72 -15.80 15.17
CA ALA A 153 17.49 -14.57 15.01
C ALA A 153 16.60 -13.37 14.66
N GLU A 154 15.67 -13.53 13.72
CA GLU A 154 14.66 -12.51 13.38
C GLU A 154 13.83 -12.11 14.61
N LEU A 155 13.34 -13.10 15.35
CA LEU A 155 12.53 -12.88 16.54
C LEU A 155 13.28 -12.15 17.65
N THR A 156 14.51 -12.58 17.94
CA THR A 156 15.37 -11.99 18.96
C THR A 156 15.62 -10.51 18.67
N ALA A 157 15.76 -10.15 17.40
CA ALA A 157 16.00 -8.78 16.99
C ALA A 157 14.71 -7.92 16.87
N ALA A 158 13.56 -8.52 16.57
CA ALA A 158 12.28 -7.82 16.52
C ALA A 158 11.74 -7.46 17.92
N ARG A 159 11.97 -8.32 18.91
CA ARG A 159 11.45 -8.17 20.28
C ARG A 159 11.72 -6.81 20.95
N PRO A 160 12.94 -6.24 20.91
CA PRO A 160 13.21 -4.93 21.51
C PRO A 160 12.42 -3.76 20.89
N LEU A 161 12.12 -3.83 19.59
CA LEU A 161 11.34 -2.81 18.89
C LEU A 161 9.85 -2.95 19.19
N LEU A 162 9.34 -4.19 19.18
CA LEU A 162 7.97 -4.47 19.62
C LEU A 162 7.79 -4.18 21.11
N ALA A 163 8.84 -4.29 21.93
CA ALA A 163 8.84 -3.96 23.36
C ALA A 163 8.57 -2.47 23.66
N GLN A 164 8.83 -1.59 22.69
CA GLN A 164 8.54 -0.16 22.84
C GLN A 164 7.06 0.16 22.65
N LEU A 165 6.29 -0.76 22.06
CA LEU A 165 4.85 -0.58 21.93
C LEU A 165 4.16 -0.80 23.29
N PRO A 166 3.20 0.07 23.66
CA PRO A 166 2.40 -0.10 24.87
C PRO A 166 1.72 -1.47 24.96
N ASP A 167 1.54 -1.99 26.18
CA ASP A 167 0.89 -3.30 26.41
C ASP A 167 -0.62 -3.31 26.05
N ASP A 168 -1.24 -2.14 25.98
CA ASP A 168 -2.60 -1.96 25.48
C ASP A 168 -2.67 -1.90 23.94
N THR A 169 -1.55 -2.04 23.23
CA THR A 169 -1.53 -2.16 21.77
C THR A 169 -2.33 -3.38 21.31
N ARG A 170 -3.09 -3.24 20.22
CA ARG A 170 -3.92 -4.30 19.65
C ARG A 170 -3.58 -4.53 18.18
N LEU A 171 -3.45 -5.79 17.80
CA LEU A 171 -3.26 -6.20 16.42
C LEU A 171 -4.60 -6.14 15.69
N ILE A 172 -4.63 -5.43 14.57
CA ILE A 172 -5.75 -5.37 13.63
C ILE A 172 -5.29 -6.00 12.32
N PRO A 173 -5.56 -7.30 12.09
CA PRO A 173 -5.32 -7.92 10.81
C PRO A 173 -6.21 -7.27 9.74
N VAL A 174 -5.60 -6.87 8.63
CA VAL A 174 -6.28 -6.26 7.48
C VAL A 174 -6.17 -7.23 6.31
N ALA A 175 -7.23 -8.02 6.12
CA ALA A 175 -7.28 -9.06 5.12
C ALA A 175 -7.86 -8.51 3.82
N TYR A 176 -7.16 -8.72 2.71
CA TYR A 176 -7.67 -8.34 1.40
C TYR A 176 -7.60 -9.46 0.36
N ALA A 177 -8.56 -9.45 -0.56
CA ALA A 177 -8.52 -10.23 -1.78
C ALA A 177 -8.13 -9.31 -2.93
N ALA A 178 -7.13 -9.69 -3.72
CA ALA A 178 -6.68 -8.87 -4.85
C ALA A 178 -5.99 -9.69 -5.93
N ASN A 179 -6.17 -9.29 -7.19
CA ASN A 179 -5.48 -9.86 -8.34
C ASN A 179 -5.08 -8.82 -9.38
N ALA A 180 -4.23 -9.24 -10.32
CA ALA A 180 -3.67 -8.38 -11.35
C ALA A 180 -4.73 -7.83 -12.32
N GLN A 181 -5.88 -8.49 -12.47
CA GLN A 181 -6.92 -8.12 -13.43
C GLN A 181 -7.88 -7.07 -12.87
N ALA A 182 -8.34 -7.27 -11.64
CA ALA A 182 -9.42 -6.52 -11.02
C ALA A 182 -8.99 -5.68 -9.81
N SER A 183 -7.68 -5.61 -9.53
CA SER A 183 -7.12 -4.87 -8.39
C SER A 183 -7.63 -5.46 -7.06
N LEU A 184 -7.99 -4.59 -6.12
CA LEU A 184 -8.59 -4.93 -4.82
C LEU A 184 -10.05 -5.36 -5.00
N LEU A 185 -10.37 -6.61 -4.64
CA LEU A 185 -11.69 -7.22 -4.76
C LEU A 185 -12.52 -7.10 -3.48
N LYS A 186 -11.89 -7.41 -2.34
CA LYS A 186 -12.50 -7.38 -1.02
C LYS A 186 -11.49 -6.90 0.01
N LEU A 187 -12.00 -6.27 1.06
CA LEU A 187 -11.21 -5.79 2.17
C LEU A 187 -11.97 -6.02 3.47
N TYR A 188 -11.28 -6.56 4.46
CA TYR A 188 -11.79 -6.85 5.79
C TYR A 188 -10.78 -6.38 6.83
N TRP A 189 -11.30 -6.03 8.00
CA TRP A 189 -10.51 -5.80 9.19
C TRP A 189 -11.22 -6.39 10.40
N GLY A 190 -10.51 -6.50 11.52
CA GLY A 190 -11.12 -7.03 12.72
C GLY A 190 -10.10 -7.49 13.75
N GLU A 191 -10.52 -8.46 14.53
CA GLU A 191 -9.70 -9.16 15.52
C GLU A 191 -9.64 -10.63 15.16
N ALA A 192 -8.44 -11.19 15.11
CA ALA A 192 -8.26 -12.59 14.79
C ALA A 192 -7.16 -13.23 15.64
N GLU A 193 -7.39 -14.50 15.98
CA GLU A 193 -6.43 -15.39 16.59
C GLU A 193 -5.65 -16.13 15.51
N LEU A 194 -4.35 -16.36 15.71
CA LEU A 194 -3.59 -17.29 14.87
C LEU A 194 -3.82 -18.71 15.39
N ILE A 195 -4.34 -19.60 14.54
CA ILE A 195 -4.72 -20.97 14.93
C ILE A 195 -3.55 -21.93 14.77
N ASP A 196 -2.72 -21.74 13.74
CA ASP A 196 -1.64 -22.66 13.41
C ASP A 196 -0.41 -21.97 12.79
N ASP A 197 0.67 -22.74 12.71
CA ASP A 197 1.93 -22.37 12.08
C ASP A 197 1.83 -22.20 10.56
N MET A 198 0.73 -22.60 9.94
CA MET A 198 0.44 -22.50 8.51
C MET A 198 -0.33 -21.21 8.17
N GLY A 199 -0.58 -20.36 9.16
CA GLY A 199 -1.12 -19.02 8.97
C GLY A 199 -2.63 -18.94 9.00
N ARG A 200 -3.36 -20.00 9.36
CA ARG A 200 -4.82 -19.94 9.48
C ARG A 200 -5.20 -19.02 10.64
N VAL A 201 -6.21 -18.19 10.41
CA VAL A 201 -6.74 -17.28 11.43
C VAL A 201 -8.19 -17.57 11.77
N HIS A 202 -8.54 -17.41 13.04
CA HIS A 202 -9.92 -17.43 13.51
C HIS A 202 -10.37 -16.00 13.83
N TRP A 203 -11.41 -15.53 13.16
CA TRP A 203 -11.93 -14.18 13.39
C TRP A 203 -12.83 -14.14 14.63
N VAL A 204 -12.39 -13.41 15.65
CA VAL A 204 -13.21 -13.07 16.84
C VAL A 204 -14.22 -11.98 16.48
N HIS A 205 -13.76 -11.00 15.71
CA HIS A 205 -14.58 -9.98 15.08
C HIS A 205 -14.07 -9.76 13.66
N CYS A 206 -14.98 -9.65 12.68
CA CYS A 206 -14.63 -9.33 11.32
C CYS A 206 -15.74 -8.51 10.69
N GLU A 207 -15.38 -7.41 10.06
CA GLU A 207 -16.31 -6.66 9.23
C GLU A 207 -15.67 -6.30 7.89
N GLN A 208 -16.51 -6.27 6.86
CA GLN A 208 -16.08 -5.90 5.53
C GLN A 208 -15.97 -4.38 5.45
N ILE A 209 -14.85 -3.91 4.90
CA ILE A 209 -14.68 -2.52 4.51
C ILE A 209 -15.25 -2.36 3.10
N PRO A 210 -16.30 -1.54 2.91
CA PRO A 210 -16.81 -1.26 1.59
C PRO A 210 -15.72 -0.60 0.76
N LEU A 211 -15.38 -1.22 -0.37
CA LEU A 211 -14.57 -0.57 -1.36
C LEU A 211 -15.47 0.46 -2.03
N LEU A 212 -15.19 1.73 -1.79
CA LEU A 212 -15.73 2.77 -2.66
C LEU A 212 -15.11 2.47 -4.02
N THR A 213 -15.85 1.78 -4.88
CA THR A 213 -15.58 1.80 -6.31
C THR A 213 -15.45 3.28 -6.59
N ALA A 214 -14.29 3.71 -7.09
CA ALA A 214 -14.14 5.07 -7.55
C ALA A 214 -15.34 5.31 -8.47
N LEU A 215 -16.34 6.06 -7.97
CA LEU A 215 -17.15 6.84 -8.89
C LEU A 215 -16.10 7.53 -9.74
N PRO A 216 -16.16 7.39 -11.08
CA PRO A 216 -15.23 8.10 -11.94
C PRO A 216 -15.28 9.51 -11.43
N TRP A 217 -14.17 9.92 -10.77
CA TRP A 217 -13.89 11.25 -10.28
C TRP A 217 -14.95 12.21 -10.81
N VAL A 218 -16.00 12.43 -10.03
CA VAL A 218 -16.76 13.63 -10.24
C VAL A 218 -15.75 14.66 -9.79
N SER A 219 -14.97 15.18 -10.75
CA SER A 219 -14.36 16.49 -10.61
C SER A 219 -15.40 17.27 -9.87
N GLN A 220 -15.09 17.70 -8.64
CA GLN A 220 -15.90 18.71 -8.02
C GLN A 220 -15.92 19.83 -9.04
N GLY A 221 -17.05 19.92 -9.73
CA GLY A 221 -17.27 20.94 -10.71
C GLY A 221 -17.19 22.23 -9.92
N LEU A 222 -16.06 22.91 -10.04
CA LEU A 222 -16.18 24.29 -10.46
C LEU A 222 -17.21 24.26 -11.59
N PRO A 223 -18.33 25.00 -11.48
CA PRO A 223 -19.35 24.97 -12.51
C PRO A 223 -18.63 25.17 -13.84
N VAL A 224 -18.64 24.11 -14.66
CA VAL A 224 -18.25 24.24 -16.05
C VAL A 224 -19.33 25.14 -16.59
N ALA A 225 -19.01 26.43 -16.69
CA ALA A 225 -19.75 27.34 -17.54
C ALA A 225 -19.88 26.59 -18.87
N GLU A 226 -21.12 26.39 -19.31
CA GLU A 226 -21.36 25.85 -20.65
C GLU A 226 -20.41 26.55 -21.60
N PRO A 227 -19.63 25.82 -22.43
CA PRO A 227 -18.74 26.46 -23.36
C PRO A 227 -19.61 27.31 -24.26
N ASP A 228 -19.55 28.62 -24.07
CA ASP A 228 -20.05 29.56 -25.04
C ASP A 228 -19.38 29.17 -26.36
N VAL A 229 -20.21 28.87 -27.36
CA VAL A 229 -19.79 28.33 -28.66
C VAL A 229 -18.92 29.34 -29.43
N ALA A 230 -18.61 30.48 -28.80
CA ALA A 230 -17.82 31.58 -29.32
C ALA A 230 -16.30 31.42 -29.21
N GLU A 231 -15.72 30.67 -28.25
CA GLU A 231 -14.27 30.67 -28.05
C GLU A 231 -13.62 29.28 -28.19
N ARG A 232 -13.46 28.90 -29.45
CA ARG A 232 -12.59 27.82 -29.89
C ARG A 232 -11.13 28.31 -29.92
N PHE A 233 -10.17 27.47 -29.55
CA PHE A 233 -8.73 27.79 -29.52
C PHE A 233 -8.20 28.36 -30.85
N ASP A 234 -8.81 27.95 -31.96
CA ASP A 234 -8.55 28.39 -33.33
C ASP A 234 -9.17 29.75 -33.71
N ARG A 235 -9.87 30.44 -32.80
CA ARG A 235 -10.56 31.73 -33.06
C ARG A 235 -10.05 32.92 -32.25
N GLY A 236 -9.04 32.77 -31.41
CA GLY A 236 -8.38 33.90 -30.76
C GLY A 236 -7.62 34.75 -31.78
N ALA A 237 -7.66 36.08 -31.65
CA ALA A 237 -6.80 36.95 -32.44
C ALA A 237 -5.33 36.60 -32.16
N GLU A 238 -4.54 36.42 -33.21
CA GLU A 238 -3.12 36.10 -33.09
C GLU A 238 -2.43 37.18 -32.25
N PRO A 239 -1.74 36.82 -31.15
CA PRO A 239 -1.05 37.82 -30.35
C PRO A 239 0.04 38.47 -31.20
N ASP A 240 0.08 39.80 -31.22
CA ASP A 240 1.14 40.53 -31.90
C ASP A 240 2.46 40.31 -31.13
N LEU A 241 3.22 39.31 -31.57
CA LEU A 241 4.50 38.94 -31.02
C LEU A 241 5.54 39.96 -31.49
N THR A 242 5.61 41.09 -30.78
CA THR A 242 6.72 42.04 -30.96
C THR A 242 8.01 41.40 -30.44
N LEU A 243 8.79 40.81 -31.35
CA LEU A 243 10.11 40.26 -31.04
C LEU A 243 11.07 41.40 -30.71
N VAL A 244 11.32 41.63 -29.43
CA VAL A 244 12.33 42.61 -28.99
C VAL A 244 13.71 41.97 -29.07
N ARG A 245 14.59 42.58 -29.86
CA ARG A 245 16.00 42.15 -29.94
C ARG A 245 16.64 42.29 -28.57
N ARG A 246 17.30 41.21 -28.12
CA ARG A 246 18.02 41.17 -26.84
C ARG A 246 18.95 42.39 -26.67
N PRO A 247 18.86 43.11 -25.53
CA PRO A 247 19.73 44.24 -25.22
C PRO A 247 21.22 43.89 -25.35
N ALA A 248 22.04 44.85 -25.78
CA ALA A 248 23.47 44.62 -26.01
C ALA A 248 24.22 44.19 -24.73
N VAL A 249 23.76 44.61 -23.56
CA VAL A 249 24.35 44.26 -22.26
C VAL A 249 24.20 42.77 -21.94
N GLU A 250 23.05 42.18 -22.22
CA GLU A 250 22.81 40.76 -21.97
C GLU A 250 23.56 39.88 -22.99
N ARG A 251 23.67 40.34 -24.24
CA ARG A 251 24.46 39.62 -25.26
C ARG A 251 25.95 39.58 -24.93
N ARG A 252 26.49 40.61 -24.26
CA ARG A 252 27.90 40.65 -23.83
C ARG A 252 28.16 39.83 -22.57
N ASN A 253 27.13 39.59 -21.76
CA ASN A 253 27.23 38.91 -20.47
C ASN A 253 26.57 37.53 -20.49
N ALA A 254 26.92 36.70 -21.48
CA ALA A 254 26.33 35.37 -21.67
C ALA A 254 26.51 34.41 -20.49
N MET A 255 27.55 34.62 -19.66
CA MET A 255 27.75 33.85 -18.42
C MET A 255 26.75 34.18 -17.31
N ILE A 256 26.19 35.40 -17.30
CA ILE A 256 25.20 35.85 -16.30
C ILE A 256 23.79 35.55 -16.78
N PHE A 257 23.55 35.61 -18.09
CA PHE A 257 22.26 35.32 -18.71
C PHE A 257 22.39 34.18 -19.75
N PRO A 258 22.63 32.94 -19.29
CA PRO A 258 22.78 31.79 -20.17
C PRO A 258 21.50 31.57 -20.99
N VAL A 259 21.68 31.11 -22.23
CA VAL A 259 20.57 30.70 -23.09
C VAL A 259 20.33 29.22 -22.81
N ASN A 260 19.18 28.89 -22.22
CA ASN A 260 18.75 27.51 -22.08
C ASN A 260 18.21 27.03 -23.43
N SER A 261 19.11 26.72 -24.35
CA SER A 261 18.77 25.89 -25.51
C SER A 261 18.78 24.44 -25.07
N GLU A 262 17.69 23.73 -25.35
CA GLU A 262 17.57 22.29 -25.13
C GLU A 262 18.64 21.58 -25.98
N THR A 263 19.73 21.12 -25.34
CA THR A 263 20.83 20.45 -26.03
C THR A 263 20.41 19.02 -26.34
N THR A 264 20.27 18.70 -27.63
CA THR A 264 20.12 17.33 -28.11
C THR A 264 21.48 16.63 -28.00
N ASP A 265 21.65 15.75 -27.02
CA ASP A 265 22.80 14.85 -26.93
C ASP A 265 22.65 13.74 -27.99
N GLU A 266 23.22 13.94 -29.18
CA GLU A 266 23.45 12.87 -30.14
C GLU A 266 24.77 12.15 -29.79
N HIS A 267 24.69 10.95 -29.20
CA HIS A 267 25.82 10.03 -29.10
C HIS A 267 26.01 9.30 -30.44
N PRO A 268 27.18 9.39 -31.10
CA PRO A 268 27.45 8.62 -32.31
C PRO A 268 27.71 7.15 -31.95
N ILE A 269 26.90 6.25 -32.53
CA ILE A 269 27.11 4.80 -32.52
C ILE A 269 28.27 4.53 -33.48
N ALA A 270 29.39 4.02 -32.96
CA ALA A 270 30.49 3.53 -33.78
C ALA A 270 30.10 2.16 -34.36
N ASP A 271 29.94 2.11 -35.67
CA ASP A 271 29.74 0.88 -36.43
C ASP A 271 30.95 -0.05 -36.30
N ALA A 272 30.63 -1.31 -36.05
CA ALA A 272 31.53 -2.42 -36.17
C ALA A 272 31.66 -2.82 -37.65
N ASP A 273 32.86 -2.76 -38.19
CA ASP A 273 33.25 -3.68 -39.27
C ASP A 273 34.77 -3.86 -39.29
N GLU A 274 35.21 -5.10 -39.11
CA GLU A 274 36.24 -5.76 -39.94
C GLU A 274 36.64 -7.10 -39.30
N ARG A 275 36.19 -8.18 -39.96
CA ARG A 275 36.81 -9.52 -39.99
C ARG A 275 37.47 -9.64 -41.38
N PRO A 276 38.56 -10.41 -41.54
CA PRO A 276 38.70 -11.82 -41.14
C PRO A 276 39.87 -12.17 -40.22
#